data_AF-A0AAN0LM30-F1
#
_entry.id   AF-A0AAN0LM30-F1
#
_cell.length_a   1.000
_cell.length_b   1.000
_cell.length_c   1.000
_cell.angle_alpha   90.00
_cell.angle_beta   90.00
_cell.angle_gamma   90.00
#
_symmetry.space_group_name_H-M   'P 1'
#
loop_
_entity.id
_entity.type
_entity.pdbx_description
1 polymer ?
#
loop_
_entity_poly.entity_id
_entity_poly.type
_entity_poly.pdbx_seq_one_letter_code
_entity_poly.pdbx_strand_id
1 'polypeptide(L)' 'MSIILKEHQERVSHAVSAYRSEIAEIEAHIRLRAMSPDVSDAELALLRRLKDEKAEILYRYENLKEAFRAILP' A
#
# COMPACT_ATOMS: atom_id res chain seq x y z
N MET A 1 -12.39 -2.92 -27.03
CA MET A 1 -11.62 -2.96 -25.77
C MET A 1 -12.58 -3.30 -24.64
N SER A 2 -12.30 -4.29 -23.80
CA SER A 2 -13.27 -4.80 -22.81
C SER A 2 -13.58 -3.75 -21.74
N ILE A 3 -14.84 -3.33 -21.63
CA ILE A 3 -15.31 -2.38 -20.59
C ILE A 3 -15.03 -2.94 -19.20
N ILE A 4 -15.30 -4.24 -19.02
CA ILE A 4 -15.04 -4.97 -17.77
C ILE A 4 -13.56 -4.86 -17.36
N LEU A 5 -12.62 -5.07 -18.31
CA LEU A 5 -11.20 -5.00 -17.97
C LEU A 5 -10.76 -3.56 -17.65
N LYS A 6 -11.34 -2.54 -18.28
CA LYS A 6 -11.06 -1.13 -17.96
C LYS A 6 -11.50 -0.77 -16.54
N GLU A 7 -12.70 -1.16 -16.14
CA GLU A 7 -13.19 -0.95 -14.77
C GLU A 7 -12.26 -1.61 -13.73
N HIS A 8 -11.79 -2.83 -14.02
CA HIS A 8 -10.84 -3.50 -13.13
C HIS A 8 -9.46 -2.85 -13.11
N GLN A 9 -8.97 -2.34 -14.24
CA GLN A 9 -7.72 -1.57 -14.32
C GLN A 9 -7.78 -0.29 -13.48
N GLU A 10 -8.91 0.43 -13.50
CA GLU A 10 -9.15 1.60 -12.67
C GLU A 10 -9.15 1.23 -11.18
N ARG A 11 -9.88 0.17 -10.79
CA ARG A 11 -9.90 -0.32 -9.40
C ARG A 11 -8.51 -0.72 -8.90
N VAL A 12 -7.71 -1.40 -9.73
CA VAL A 12 -6.32 -1.74 -9.39
C VAL A 12 -5.48 -0.47 -9.22
N SER A 13 -5.64 0.51 -10.10
CA SER A 13 -4.92 1.78 -10.00
C SER A 13 -5.29 2.57 -8.74
N HIS A 14 -6.58 2.56 -8.36
CA HIS A 14 -7.05 3.16 -7.11
C HIS A 14 -6.47 2.45 -5.89
N ALA A 15 -6.46 1.11 -5.88
CA ALA A 15 -5.89 0.32 -4.79
C ALA A 15 -4.38 0.58 -4.63
N VAL A 16 -3.61 0.65 -5.72
CA VAL A 16 -2.18 1.02 -5.67
C VAL A 16 -1.98 2.38 -4.99
N SER A 17 -2.76 3.39 -5.37
CA SER A 17 -2.67 4.72 -4.76
C SER A 17 -3.06 4.71 -3.28
N ALA A 18 -4.11 3.97 -2.91
CA ALA A 18 -4.55 3.83 -1.52
C ALA A 18 -3.48 3.17 -0.65
N TYR A 19 -2.92 2.04 -1.08
CA TYR A 19 -1.86 1.36 -0.33
C TYR A 19 -0.60 2.22 -0.17
N ARG A 20 -0.20 2.97 -1.20
CA ARG A 20 0.92 3.92 -1.09
C ARG A 20 0.66 5.00 -0.04
N SER A 21 -0.55 5.55 0.00
CA SER A 21 -0.95 6.54 0.99
C SER A 21 -0.95 5.96 2.41
N GLU A 22 -1.56 4.79 2.61
CA GLU A 22 -1.59 4.11 3.90
C GLU A 22 -0.19 3.79 4.42
N ILE A 23 0.71 3.30 3.56
CA ILE A 23 2.11 3.02 3.93
C ILE A 23 2.82 4.30 4.37
N ALA A 24 2.67 5.40 3.61
CA ALA A 24 3.28 6.67 3.97
C ALA A 24 2.77 7.23 5.31
N GLU A 25 1.48 7.05 5.59
CA GLU A 25 0.86 7.41 6.86
C GLU A 25 1.41 6.57 8.02
N ILE A 26 1.50 5.24 7.85
CA ILE A 26 2.09 4.35 8.86
C ILE A 26 3.55 4.73 9.12
N GLU A 27 4.33 5.06 8.08
CA GLU A 27 5.70 5.53 8.26
C GLU A 27 5.78 6.84 9.04
N ALA A 28 4.87 7.78 8.78
CA ALA A 28 4.77 9.02 9.55
C ALA A 28 4.46 8.72 11.03
N HIS A 29 3.51 7.82 11.31
CA HIS A 29 3.17 7.40 12.66
C HIS A 29 4.32 6.70 13.39
N ILE A 30 5.08 5.82 12.70
CA ILE A 30 6.28 5.19 13.27
C ILE A 30 7.31 6.25 13.66
N ARG A 31 7.58 7.24 12.79
CA ARG A 31 8.52 8.32 13.10
C ARG A 31 8.06 9.16 14.29
N LEU A 32 6.78 9.51 14.32
CA LEU A 32 6.18 10.28 15.43
C LEU A 32 6.30 9.51 16.76
N ARG A 33 5.94 8.22 16.78
CA ARG A 33 5.99 7.42 18.01
C ARG A 33 7.43 7.14 18.45
N ALA A 34 8.38 6.95 17.53
CA ALA A 34 9.80 6.78 17.88
C ALA A 34 10.43 8.01 18.56
N MET A 35 9.83 9.20 18.42
CA MET A 35 10.26 10.43 19.09
C MET A 35 9.54 10.64 20.44
N SER A 36 8.56 9.80 20.77
CA SER A 36 7.74 9.93 21.98
C SER A 36 8.46 9.35 23.21
N PRO A 37 8.42 10.01 24.37
CA PRO A 37 9.06 9.53 25.60
C PRO A 37 8.36 8.29 26.21
N ASP A 38 7.12 8.02 25.81
CA ASP A 38 6.25 6.91 26.27
C ASP A 38 6.13 5.78 25.23
N VAL A 39 7.08 5.68 24.29
CA VAL A 39 6.98 4.74 23.19
C VAL A 39 6.97 3.29 23.67
N SER A 40 5.99 2.51 23.18
CA SER A 40 5.89 1.07 23.42
C SER A 40 6.57 0.30 22.29
N ASP A 41 7.55 -0.53 22.61
CA ASP A 41 8.22 -1.41 21.64
C ASP A 41 7.23 -2.33 20.92
N ALA A 42 6.19 -2.81 21.62
CA ALA A 42 5.15 -3.64 21.04
C ALA A 42 4.28 -2.87 20.03
N GLU A 43 3.99 -1.60 20.30
CA GLU A 43 3.27 -0.72 19.38
C GLU A 43 4.08 -0.47 18.11
N LEU A 44 5.38 -0.12 18.25
CA LEU A 44 6.27 0.06 17.11
C LEU A 44 6.43 -1.23 16.29
N ALA A 45 6.56 -2.39 16.95
CA ALA A 45 6.63 -3.67 16.27
C ALA A 45 5.37 -3.96 15.46
N LEU A 46 4.19 -3.67 16.01
CA LEU A 46 2.91 -3.83 15.31
C LEU A 46 2.79 -2.88 14.12
N LEU A 47 3.17 -1.61 14.26
CA LEU A 47 3.14 -0.63 13.16
C LEU A 47 4.09 -1.03 12.03
N ARG A 48 5.29 -1.52 12.35
CA ARG A 48 6.25 -2.04 11.35
C ARG A 48 5.67 -3.24 10.61
N ARG A 49 5.12 -4.21 11.34
CA ARG A 49 4.47 -5.37 10.73
C ARG A 49 3.32 -4.96 9.81
N LEU A 50 2.47 -4.03 10.25
CA LEU A 50 1.37 -3.53 9.43
C LEU A 50 1.87 -2.88 8.14
N LYS A 51 2.94 -2.07 8.22
CA LYS A 51 3.58 -1.48 7.05
C LYS A 51 4.08 -2.55 6.07
N ASP A 52 4.75 -3.58 6.58
CA ASP A 52 5.33 -4.64 5.77
C ASP A 52 4.25 -5.48 5.08
N GLU A 53 3.17 -5.82 5.79
CA GLU A 53 2.01 -6.51 5.20
C GLU A 53 1.35 -5.68 4.09
N LYS A 54 1.19 -4.37 4.31
CA LYS A 54 0.64 -3.45 3.29
C LYS A 54 1.57 -3.32 2.08
N ALA A 55 2.88 -3.28 2.29
CA ALA A 55 3.88 -3.23 1.22
C ALA A 55 3.86 -4.49 0.35
N GLU A 56 3.68 -5.67 0.96
CA GLU A 56 3.52 -6.93 0.20
C GLU A 56 2.26 -6.90 -0.67
N ILE A 57 1.13 -6.42 -0.14
CA ILE A 57 -0.10 -6.29 -0.92
C ILE A 57 0.08 -5.27 -2.05
N LEU A 58 0.71 -4.13 -1.78
CA LEU A 58 1.04 -3.12 -2.80
C LEU A 58 1.83 -3.74 -3.95
N TYR A 59 2.88 -4.51 -3.64
CA TYR A 59 3.70 -5.18 -4.66
C TYR A 59 2.86 -6.07 -5.59
N ARG A 60 1.91 -6.84 -5.03
CA ARG A 60 0.98 -7.68 -5.82
C ARG A 60 0.09 -6.82 -6.72
N TYR A 61 -0.42 -5.69 -6.23
CA TYR A 61 -1.25 -4.78 -7.01
C TYR A 61 -0.47 -4.00 -8.09
N GLU A 62 0.79 -3.66 -7.83
CA GLU A 62 1.68 -3.07 -8.84
C GLU A 62 1.96 -4.06 -9.97
N ASN A 63 2.21 -5.33 -9.67
CA ASN A 63 2.34 -6.38 -10.68
C ASN A 63 1.05 -6.53 -11.51
N LEU A 64 -0.12 -6.50 -10.88
CA LEU A 64 -1.40 -6.52 -11.61
C LEU A 64 -1.58 -5.30 -12.51
N LYS A 65 -1.19 -4.11 -12.02
CA LYS A 65 -1.27 -2.87 -12.81
C LYS A 65 -0.40 -2.94 -14.07
N GLU A 66 0.81 -3.50 -13.96
CA GLU A 66 1.68 -3.73 -15.11
C GLU A 66 1.11 -4.79 -16.07
N ALA A 67 0.52 -5.86 -15.53
CA ALA A 67 -0.18 -6.85 -16.35
C ALA A 67 -1.35 -6.22 -17.14
N PHE A 68 -2.15 -5.34 -16.51
CA PHE A 68 -3.19 -4.59 -17.21
C PHE A 68 -2.62 -3.68 -18.30
N ARG A 69 -1.52 -2.94 -18.03
CA ARG A 69 -0.84 -2.09 -19.03
C ARG A 69 -0.36 -2.87 -20.25
N ALA A 70 0.10 -4.11 -20.06
CA ALA A 70 0.57 -4.95 -21.15
C ALA A 70 -0.55 -5.35 -22.14
N ILE A 71 -1.80 -5.42 -21.68
CA ILE A 71 -2.96 -5.85 -22.50
C ILE A 71 -3.94 -4.71 -22.83
N LEU A 72 -3.88 -3.59 -22.10
CA LEU A 72 -4.69 -2.38 -22.28
C LEU A 72 -3.76 -1.15 -22.36
N PRO A 73 -3.18 -0.88 -23.55
CA PRO A 73 -2.33 0.29 -23.76
C PRO A 73 -3.12 1.61 -23.68
#